data_AF-A0A7M7KEJ8-F1
#
_entry.id   AF-A0A7M7KEJ8-F1
#
_cell.length_a   1.000
_cell.length_b   1.000
_cell.length_c   1.000
_cell.angle_alpha   90.00
_cell.angle_beta   90.00
_cell.angle_gamma   90.00
#
_symmetry.space_group_name_H-M   'P 1'
#
loop_
_entity.id
_entity.type
_entity.pdbx_description
1 polymer ?
#
loop_
_entity_poly.entity_id
_entity_poly.type
_entity_poly.pdbx_seq_one_letter_code
_entity_poly.pdbx_strand_id
1 'polypeptide(L)'
;MNSSFVFIMWTSVRYFGLILSSVSLLSAMLEDAPNEMAEILGLPWHGWYQAGKGSNKESCLLTELGPGYAELFEKAKKNFKTFNEINRSEANIREDVLEESDMTLSDVFQEQLVARRGFGLEVHNLSVGNGWTVSVHRIISRPSVTVAAASGQENGLTHLHKESKTPVLIPSFLLGSSGFWLTAARNTSLAYILQDGGFDVWLGNYRGNSLYAHHEQTDFSKDAESPWAFTVNDHALYDTPAQIDYILSVTNQPKLHLVGMSQGSISSIQMFSLRPSYNDKVISFASLAGARTLASADKIQFIKYVVCLISRHMKPSEFLPWNENIASLVQGAEKESFDLFRDLIGMTSEYTDLKKLPLWVKYLPGGTSTWVLRYYYDLWDSNKMIANSSSETEFVRSFDYGPRGNLRRFNTESPVWMDIRNLRVPTKVYFSTGDLYSTAEENWKLVRSLPANTTEYLFIDDINYSHHNFAINDKDPSLFYDVLSFLRKAEANPT
;
A
#
# COMPACT_ATOMS: atom_id res chain seq x y z
N MET A 1 51.60 -5.02 -15.88
CA MET A 1 50.72 -5.95 -15.13
C MET A 1 49.70 -5.08 -14.41
N ASN A 2 48.49 -5.02 -14.97
CA ASN A 2 47.59 -3.89 -14.78
C ASN A 2 46.73 -4.01 -13.52
N SER A 3 46.65 -2.87 -12.84
CA SER A 3 45.83 -2.43 -11.70
C SER A 3 44.31 -2.59 -11.85
N SER A 4 43.84 -3.27 -12.89
CA SER A 4 42.41 -3.49 -13.16
C SER A 4 41.80 -4.65 -12.37
N PHE A 5 42.61 -5.58 -11.85
CA PHE A 5 42.10 -6.75 -11.12
C PHE A 5 41.83 -6.46 -9.63
N VAL A 6 42.57 -5.52 -9.03
CA VAL A 6 42.33 -5.07 -7.64
C VAL A 6 41.15 -4.09 -7.57
N PHE A 7 40.88 -3.35 -8.65
CA PHE A 7 39.71 -2.47 -8.74
C PHE A 7 38.40 -3.27 -8.87
N ILE A 8 38.43 -4.45 -9.51
CA ILE A 8 37.26 -5.34 -9.60
C ILE A 8 36.92 -5.95 -8.24
N MET A 9 37.92 -6.31 -7.43
CA MET A 9 37.72 -6.78 -6.05
C MET A 9 37.24 -5.66 -5.08
N TRP A 10 37.57 -4.40 -5.36
CA TRP A 10 37.04 -3.25 -4.60
C TRP A 10 35.64 -2.83 -5.05
N THR A 11 35.24 -3.10 -6.30
CA THR A 11 33.83 -3.01 -6.72
C THR A 11 32.97 -4.15 -6.16
N SER A 12 33.57 -5.27 -5.75
CA SER A 12 32.92 -6.34 -4.97
C SER A 12 32.59 -5.95 -3.52
N VAL A 13 32.92 -4.71 -3.09
CA VAL A 13 32.49 -4.14 -1.79
C VAL A 13 31.27 -3.22 -1.96
N ARG A 14 30.86 -2.88 -3.18
CA ARG A 14 29.51 -2.32 -3.42
C ARG A 14 28.40 -3.36 -3.23
N TYR A 15 28.77 -4.64 -3.18
CA TYR A 15 27.95 -5.77 -2.72
C TYR A 15 27.70 -5.79 -1.19
N PHE A 16 28.30 -4.86 -0.45
CA PHE A 16 28.06 -4.65 0.98
C PHE A 16 26.83 -3.77 1.27
N GLY A 17 26.21 -3.21 0.22
CA GLY A 17 25.38 -2.00 0.29
C GLY A 17 23.96 -2.13 0.82
N LEU A 18 23.53 -3.26 1.39
CA LEU A 18 22.08 -3.52 1.38
C LEU A 18 21.48 -4.45 2.41
N ILE A 19 22.27 -5.46 2.75
CA ILE A 19 22.11 -6.32 3.92
C ILE A 19 21.92 -5.49 5.22
N LEU A 20 22.31 -4.20 5.19
CA LEU A 20 22.21 -3.26 6.29
C LEU A 20 20.86 -2.50 6.42
N SER A 21 19.93 -2.52 5.46
CA SER A 21 18.86 -1.49 5.44
C SER A 21 17.59 -1.76 6.26
N SER A 22 17.38 -2.97 6.79
CA SER A 22 16.32 -3.26 7.76
C SER A 22 16.86 -3.84 9.07
N VAL A 23 17.91 -4.68 9.00
CA VAL A 23 18.58 -5.25 10.18
C VAL A 23 19.70 -4.36 10.71
N SER A 24 20.39 -3.57 9.88
CA SER A 24 21.28 -2.51 10.39
C SER A 24 20.58 -1.18 10.57
N LEU A 25 19.42 -0.96 9.93
CA LEU A 25 18.43 -0.02 10.43
C LEU A 25 18.01 -0.42 11.86
N LEU A 26 17.72 -1.69 12.12
CA LEU A 26 17.47 -2.23 13.46
C LEU A 26 18.67 -2.06 14.41
N SER A 27 19.87 -2.49 14.03
CA SER A 27 21.06 -2.43 14.88
C SER A 27 21.57 -1.00 15.12
N ALA A 28 21.46 -0.09 14.15
CA ALA A 28 21.84 1.31 14.34
C ALA A 28 20.70 2.16 14.93
N MET A 29 19.44 1.72 14.86
CA MET A 29 18.35 2.15 15.77
C MET A 29 18.64 1.79 17.23
N LEU A 30 19.52 0.82 17.47
CA LEU A 30 19.75 0.22 18.78
C LEU A 30 21.10 0.51 19.43
N GLU A 31 22.19 0.62 18.67
CA GLU A 31 23.56 0.75 19.20
C GLU A 31 24.43 1.66 18.29
N ASP A 32 24.71 2.88 18.77
CA ASP A 32 25.90 3.72 18.50
C ASP A 32 26.61 3.70 17.11
N ALA A 33 25.89 3.79 15.98
CA ALA A 33 26.51 4.10 14.68
C ALA A 33 25.78 5.22 13.90
N PRO A 34 25.92 6.51 14.30
CA PRO A 34 25.18 7.61 13.69
C PRO A 34 25.68 8.06 12.31
N ASN A 35 26.94 7.77 11.95
CA ASN A 35 27.62 8.41 10.82
C ASN A 35 27.58 7.57 9.53
N GLU A 36 27.74 6.24 9.61
CA GLU A 36 27.79 5.37 8.43
C GLU A 36 26.39 5.14 7.81
N MET A 37 25.32 5.20 8.61
CA MET A 37 23.96 4.92 8.15
C MET A 37 23.28 6.13 7.47
N ALA A 38 23.67 7.37 7.84
CA ALA A 38 23.19 8.58 7.16
C ALA A 38 23.71 8.69 5.73
N GLU A 39 24.87 8.09 5.46
CA GLU A 39 25.54 8.08 4.15
C GLU A 39 24.96 7.01 3.20
N ILE A 40 24.52 5.86 3.73
CA ILE A 40 24.00 4.73 2.94
C ILE A 40 22.53 4.90 2.54
N LEU A 41 21.68 5.40 3.44
CA LEU A 41 20.24 5.54 3.19
C LEU A 41 19.83 6.95 2.73
N GLY A 42 20.73 7.92 2.80
CA GLY A 42 20.41 9.34 2.55
C GLY A 42 19.42 9.93 3.56
N LEU A 43 19.23 9.29 4.71
CA LEU A 43 18.27 9.67 5.75
C LEU A 43 18.95 10.46 6.89
N PRO A 44 18.31 11.48 7.49
CA PRO A 44 18.89 12.32 8.54
C PRO A 44 18.92 11.63 9.93
N TRP A 45 19.50 10.43 10.01
CA TRP A 45 19.47 9.50 11.13
C TRP A 45 20.04 10.05 12.46
N HIS A 46 21.13 10.83 12.40
CA HIS A 46 21.72 11.45 13.60
C HIS A 46 20.71 12.31 14.38
N GLY A 47 19.78 12.95 13.67
CA GLY A 47 18.69 13.71 14.29
C GLY A 47 17.69 12.83 15.04
N TRP A 48 17.38 11.64 14.51
CA TRP A 48 16.39 10.71 15.10
C TRP A 48 16.93 10.07 16.39
N TYR A 49 18.22 9.69 16.38
CA TYR A 49 18.90 9.08 17.53
C TYR A 49 19.01 10.06 18.72
N GLN A 50 19.45 11.30 18.46
CA GLN A 50 19.57 12.32 19.50
C GLN A 50 18.21 12.72 20.08
N ALA A 51 17.17 12.77 19.25
CA ALA A 51 15.82 13.07 19.70
C ALA A 51 15.22 11.94 20.55
N GLY A 52 15.50 10.67 20.22
CA GLY A 52 15.08 9.51 21.01
C GLY A 52 15.72 9.45 22.40
N LYS A 53 17.05 9.69 22.49
CA LYS A 53 17.80 9.67 23.77
C LYS A 53 17.39 10.77 24.76
N GLY A 54 16.89 11.92 24.27
CA GLY A 54 16.50 13.05 25.11
C GLY A 54 15.12 12.93 25.78
N SER A 55 14.37 11.86 25.55
CA SER A 55 12.97 11.76 25.99
C SER A 55 12.81 11.03 27.34
N ASN A 56 12.60 11.79 28.43
CA ASN A 56 12.23 11.28 29.75
C ASN A 56 10.74 10.90 29.80
N LYS A 57 10.38 9.70 30.31
CA LYS A 57 9.01 9.15 30.54
C LYS A 57 7.99 9.19 29.37
N GLU A 58 8.25 9.98 28.34
CA GLU A 58 7.47 10.20 27.13
C GLU A 58 8.13 9.53 25.91
N SER A 59 9.16 8.70 26.07
CA SER A 59 9.81 8.07 24.91
C SER A 59 8.86 7.06 24.24
N CYS A 60 8.77 7.10 22.90
CA CYS A 60 8.01 6.11 22.12
C CYS A 60 8.39 4.67 22.48
N LEU A 61 9.64 4.47 22.92
CA LEU A 61 10.16 3.17 23.37
C LEU A 61 9.39 2.66 24.60
N LEU A 62 9.24 3.50 25.62
CA LEU A 62 8.55 3.14 26.86
C LEU A 62 7.03 3.09 26.67
N THR A 63 6.47 3.98 25.84
CA THR A 63 5.00 4.05 25.63
C THR A 63 4.48 2.94 24.73
N GLU A 64 5.23 2.52 23.70
CA GLU A 64 4.73 1.57 22.70
C GLU A 64 5.22 0.13 22.89
N LEU A 65 6.46 -0.08 23.37
CA LEU A 65 7.05 -1.43 23.51
C LEU A 65 7.04 -1.96 24.97
N GLY A 66 6.72 -1.11 25.94
CA GLY A 66 6.70 -1.46 27.37
C GLY A 66 8.07 -1.88 27.92
N PRO A 67 8.17 -2.37 29.17
CA PRO A 67 9.45 -2.76 29.79
C PRO A 67 10.07 -4.05 29.23
N GLY A 68 9.31 -4.85 28.46
CA GLY A 68 9.77 -6.10 27.83
C GLY A 68 10.55 -5.90 26.52
N TYR A 69 10.71 -4.66 26.05
CA TYR A 69 11.41 -4.32 24.80
C TYR A 69 12.80 -4.95 24.70
N ALA A 70 13.52 -5.07 25.82
CA ALA A 70 14.84 -5.68 25.88
C ALA A 70 14.86 -7.12 25.33
N GLU A 71 13.81 -7.93 25.57
CA GLU A 71 13.74 -9.30 25.05
C GLU A 71 13.47 -9.32 23.53
N LEU A 72 12.64 -8.39 23.04
CA LEU A 72 12.38 -8.21 21.61
C LEU A 72 13.64 -7.77 20.87
N PHE A 73 14.41 -6.87 21.48
CA PHE A 73 15.69 -6.40 20.96
C PHE A 73 16.80 -7.45 21.06
N GLU A 74 16.85 -8.25 22.13
CA GLU A 74 17.78 -9.38 22.22
C GLU A 74 17.43 -10.47 21.21
N LYS A 75 16.14 -10.71 20.91
CA LYS A 75 15.72 -11.63 19.83
C LYS A 75 16.12 -11.10 18.46
N ALA A 76 15.92 -9.81 18.19
CA ALA A 76 16.38 -9.14 16.98
C ALA A 76 17.91 -9.17 16.83
N LYS A 77 18.64 -8.91 17.92
CA LYS A 77 20.11 -8.93 18.02
C LYS A 77 20.69 -10.33 17.89
N LYS A 78 20.03 -11.35 18.44
CA LYS A 78 20.41 -12.75 18.29
C LYS A 78 20.25 -13.21 16.84
N ASN A 79 19.11 -12.87 16.21
CA ASN A 79 18.89 -13.12 14.79
C ASN A 79 19.94 -12.41 13.92
N PHE A 80 20.35 -11.18 14.30
CA PHE A 80 21.44 -10.44 13.67
C PHE A 80 22.83 -11.08 13.86
N LYS A 81 23.12 -11.65 15.02
CA LYS A 81 24.41 -12.29 15.29
C LYS A 81 24.56 -13.60 14.52
N THR A 82 23.48 -14.39 14.44
CA THR A 82 23.40 -15.59 13.59
C THR A 82 23.55 -15.23 12.11
N PHE A 83 22.91 -14.15 11.65
CA PHE A 83 23.05 -13.61 10.30
C PHE A 83 24.49 -13.18 9.95
N ASN A 84 25.22 -12.54 10.87
CA ASN A 84 26.64 -12.19 10.67
C ASN A 84 27.60 -13.40 10.69
N GLU A 85 27.21 -14.49 11.36
CA GLU A 85 28.01 -15.71 11.45
C GLU A 85 27.83 -16.61 10.21
N ILE A 86 26.62 -16.68 9.64
CA ILE A 86 26.32 -17.45 8.41
C ILE A 86 27.00 -16.80 7.19
N ASN A 87 27.05 -15.47 7.13
CA ASN A 87 27.67 -14.72 6.03
C ASN A 87 29.23 -14.80 6.00
N ARG A 88 29.84 -15.49 6.98
CA ARG A 88 31.28 -15.81 6.99
C ARG A 88 31.61 -17.21 6.48
N SER A 89 30.60 -18.01 6.15
CA SER A 89 30.79 -19.29 5.46
C SER A 89 30.05 -19.23 4.13
N GLU A 90 30.80 -19.08 3.03
CA GLU A 90 30.27 -19.22 1.67
C GLU A 90 29.44 -20.50 1.54
N ALA A 91 28.12 -20.38 1.38
CA ALA A 91 27.28 -21.51 0.97
C ALA A 91 25.92 -21.07 0.40
N ASN A 92 25.83 -21.18 -0.94
CA ASN A 92 24.64 -21.49 -1.73
C ASN A 92 23.45 -20.53 -1.69
N ILE A 93 23.51 -19.53 -2.59
CA ILE A 93 22.32 -18.95 -3.21
C ILE A 93 21.58 -20.10 -3.93
N ARG A 94 20.29 -20.21 -3.65
CA ARG A 94 19.37 -21.20 -4.23
C ARG A 94 19.11 -20.87 -5.71
N GLU A 95 19.53 -21.75 -6.63
CA GLU A 95 19.32 -21.61 -8.09
C GLU A 95 17.84 -21.68 -8.53
N ASP A 96 16.89 -22.01 -7.63
CA ASP A 96 15.47 -22.22 -7.93
C ASP A 96 14.61 -20.93 -7.96
N VAL A 97 15.22 -19.74 -7.98
CA VAL A 97 14.49 -18.44 -7.96
C VAL A 97 14.73 -17.60 -9.23
N LEU A 98 15.23 -18.16 -10.33
CA LEU A 98 15.59 -17.41 -11.54
C LEU A 98 14.78 -17.87 -12.76
N GLU A 99 13.59 -17.30 -12.94
CA GLU A 99 13.00 -17.09 -14.28
C GLU A 99 11.92 -15.97 -14.34
N GLU A 100 11.57 -15.33 -13.21
CA GLU A 100 10.73 -14.09 -13.19
C GLU A 100 11.34 -12.93 -12.36
N SER A 101 12.42 -13.17 -11.64
CA SER A 101 13.10 -12.24 -10.72
C SER A 101 14.16 -11.37 -11.42
N ASP A 102 14.77 -11.86 -12.51
CA ASP A 102 16.02 -11.33 -13.09
C ASP A 102 15.87 -10.17 -14.09
N MET A 103 14.69 -9.55 -14.17
CA MET A 103 14.43 -8.44 -15.09
C MET A 103 14.23 -7.13 -14.32
N THR A 104 15.03 -6.12 -14.66
CA THR A 104 14.96 -4.74 -14.16
C THR A 104 13.54 -4.18 -14.26
N LEU A 105 13.08 -3.46 -13.22
CA LEU A 105 11.83 -2.73 -13.24
C LEU A 105 11.87 -1.70 -14.37
N SER A 106 11.16 -2.02 -15.44
CA SER A 106 10.92 -1.16 -16.59
C SER A 106 9.46 -1.33 -16.97
N ASP A 107 8.87 -0.34 -17.64
CA ASP A 107 7.49 -0.47 -18.14
C ASP A 107 7.33 -1.71 -19.03
N VAL A 108 8.39 -2.07 -19.75
CA VAL A 108 8.53 -3.30 -20.53
C VAL A 108 8.30 -4.57 -19.69
N PHE A 109 8.74 -4.59 -18.43
CA PHE A 109 8.53 -5.73 -17.53
C PHE A 109 7.06 -5.88 -17.12
N GLN A 110 6.37 -4.78 -16.80
CA GLN A 110 4.96 -4.82 -16.43
C GLN A 110 4.09 -5.22 -17.62
N GLU A 111 4.34 -4.64 -18.79
CA GLU A 111 3.66 -5.02 -20.02
C GLU A 111 3.85 -6.50 -20.33
N GLN A 112 5.06 -7.04 -20.17
CA GLN A 112 5.35 -8.47 -20.34
C GLN A 112 4.67 -9.35 -19.27
N LEU A 113 4.62 -8.91 -18.02
CA LEU A 113 3.93 -9.64 -16.95
C LEU A 113 2.43 -9.75 -17.28
N VAL A 114 1.79 -8.63 -17.63
CA VAL A 114 0.38 -8.58 -18.02
C VAL A 114 0.13 -9.36 -19.32
N ALA A 115 1.09 -9.32 -20.26
CA ALA A 115 1.08 -10.09 -21.50
C ALA A 115 0.97 -11.59 -21.26
N ARG A 116 1.77 -12.12 -20.33
CA ARG A 116 1.77 -13.55 -19.96
C ARG A 116 0.44 -13.97 -19.35
N ARG A 117 -0.35 -13.04 -18.84
CA ARG A 117 -1.71 -13.28 -18.33
C ARG A 117 -2.79 -13.11 -19.41
N GLY A 118 -2.41 -12.74 -20.63
CA GLY A 118 -3.30 -12.62 -21.78
C GLY A 118 -3.91 -11.23 -21.98
N PHE A 119 -3.41 -10.20 -21.29
CA PHE A 119 -3.91 -8.83 -21.37
C PHE A 119 -2.84 -7.87 -21.89
N GLY A 120 -3.27 -6.68 -22.34
CA GLY A 120 -2.40 -5.53 -22.54
C GLY A 120 -2.48 -4.59 -21.34
N LEU A 121 -1.56 -3.63 -21.30
CA LEU A 121 -1.48 -2.61 -20.27
C LEU A 121 -1.35 -1.24 -20.96
N GLU A 122 -2.24 -0.32 -20.67
CA GLU A 122 -2.12 1.09 -21.04
C GLU A 122 -1.64 1.89 -19.82
N VAL A 123 -0.80 2.89 -20.03
CA VAL A 123 -0.29 3.78 -18.97
C VAL A 123 -0.77 5.20 -19.24
N HIS A 124 -1.43 5.79 -18.23
CA HIS A 124 -1.98 7.13 -18.30
C HIS A 124 -1.35 8.02 -17.23
N ASN A 125 -0.67 9.08 -17.64
CA ASN A 125 -0.09 10.05 -16.71
C ASN A 125 -1.04 11.23 -16.53
N LEU A 126 -1.41 11.54 -15.30
CA LEU A 126 -2.27 12.69 -14.99
C LEU A 126 -1.81 13.46 -13.74
N SER A 127 -2.03 14.76 -13.77
CA SER A 127 -1.76 15.62 -12.61
C SER A 127 -2.81 15.39 -11.53
N VAL A 128 -2.35 15.26 -10.29
CA VAL A 128 -3.19 15.21 -9.07
C VAL A 128 -3.09 16.51 -8.27
N GLY A 129 -2.52 17.56 -8.87
CA GLY A 129 -2.38 18.88 -8.26
C GLY A 129 -1.14 19.03 -7.38
N ASN A 130 -0.84 20.28 -7.00
CA ASN A 130 0.36 20.67 -6.25
C ASN A 130 1.65 20.12 -6.87
N GLY A 131 1.78 20.18 -8.20
CA GLY A 131 2.98 19.74 -8.92
C GLY A 131 3.19 18.23 -9.00
N TRP A 132 2.26 17.42 -8.48
CA TRP A 132 2.32 15.96 -8.56
C TRP A 132 1.62 15.42 -9.81
N THR A 133 2.28 14.47 -10.46
CA THR A 133 1.72 13.64 -11.53
C THR A 133 1.85 12.18 -11.13
N VAL A 134 0.80 11.40 -11.38
CA VAL A 134 0.79 9.95 -11.13
C VAL A 134 0.49 9.18 -12.41
N SER A 135 1.08 7.99 -12.53
CA SER A 135 0.77 7.02 -13.57
C SER A 135 -0.37 6.11 -13.11
N VAL A 136 -1.39 5.96 -13.94
CA VAL A 136 -2.52 5.04 -13.75
C VAL A 136 -2.45 3.97 -14.82
N HIS A 137 -2.56 2.71 -14.40
CA HIS A 137 -2.47 1.57 -15.31
C HIS A 137 -3.86 1.07 -15.65
N ARG A 138 -4.14 0.85 -16.93
CA ARG A 138 -5.41 0.28 -17.39
C ARG A 138 -5.16 -1.08 -18.03
N ILE A 139 -5.88 -2.10 -17.58
CA ILE A 139 -5.80 -3.43 -18.17
C ILE A 139 -6.71 -3.47 -19.39
N ILE A 140 -6.17 -3.89 -20.54
CA ILE A 140 -6.94 -3.99 -21.78
C ILE A 140 -7.00 -5.43 -22.27
N SER A 141 -8.15 -5.83 -22.82
CA SER A 141 -8.24 -7.09 -23.55
C SER A 141 -7.35 -7.03 -24.77
N ARG A 142 -6.46 -8.02 -24.95
CA ARG A 142 -5.75 -8.14 -26.23
C ARG A 142 -6.77 -8.48 -27.31
N PRO A 143 -6.66 -7.91 -28.52
CA PRO A 143 -7.34 -8.48 -29.66
C PRO A 143 -6.97 -9.95 -29.69
N SER A 144 -7.96 -10.83 -29.66
CA SER A 144 -7.74 -12.24 -29.90
C SER A 144 -6.98 -12.31 -31.21
N VAL A 145 -5.69 -12.64 -31.15
CA VAL A 145 -4.98 -13.15 -32.31
C VAL A 145 -5.75 -14.41 -32.61
N THR A 146 -6.69 -14.33 -33.54
CA THR A 146 -7.29 -15.49 -34.17
C THR A 146 -6.12 -16.29 -34.71
N VAL A 147 -5.69 -17.28 -33.94
CA VAL A 147 -4.93 -18.40 -34.48
C VAL A 147 -5.94 -19.15 -35.34
N ALA A 148 -6.22 -18.58 -36.50
CA ALA A 148 -6.85 -19.27 -37.60
C ALA A 148 -5.81 -20.25 -38.15
N ALA A 149 -5.60 -21.37 -37.45
CA ALA A 149 -5.07 -22.61 -38.01
C ALA A 149 -5.02 -23.71 -36.94
N ALA A 150 -5.76 -24.79 -37.23
CA ALA A 150 -5.49 -26.17 -36.82
C ALA A 150 -5.89 -26.62 -35.40
N SER A 151 -7.18 -26.60 -35.09
CA SER A 151 -7.86 -27.80 -34.58
C SER A 151 -9.37 -27.61 -34.65
N GLY A 152 -10.03 -28.37 -35.52
CA GLY A 152 -11.47 -28.47 -35.57
C GLY A 152 -12.00 -29.19 -34.34
N GLN A 153 -12.26 -28.45 -33.26
CA GLN A 153 -13.19 -28.85 -32.21
C GLN A 153 -13.90 -27.59 -31.69
N GLU A 154 -15.10 -27.34 -32.22
CA GLU A 154 -16.09 -26.46 -31.60
C GLU A 154 -16.54 -27.09 -30.28
N ASN A 155 -15.91 -26.71 -29.18
CA ASN A 155 -16.46 -26.92 -27.83
C ASN A 155 -16.79 -25.57 -27.19
N GLY A 156 -18.01 -25.08 -27.47
CA GLY A 156 -18.97 -24.71 -26.41
C GLY A 156 -18.62 -23.69 -25.32
N LEU A 157 -17.75 -22.70 -25.55
CA LEU A 157 -17.56 -21.56 -24.63
C LEU A 157 -18.04 -20.24 -25.24
N THR A 158 -19.29 -20.19 -25.69
CA THR A 158 -19.97 -18.95 -26.10
C THR A 158 -21.10 -18.60 -25.14
N HIS A 159 -20.78 -18.47 -23.85
CA HIS A 159 -21.46 -17.49 -23.01
C HIS A 159 -20.63 -16.21 -23.06
N LEU A 160 -20.79 -15.44 -24.15
CA LEU A 160 -20.35 -14.05 -24.20
C LEU A 160 -21.10 -13.30 -23.09
N HIS A 161 -20.48 -13.20 -21.92
CA HIS A 161 -20.91 -12.26 -20.90
C HIS A 161 -21.00 -10.88 -21.57
N LYS A 162 -22.15 -10.22 -21.42
CA LYS A 162 -22.38 -8.87 -21.93
C LYS A 162 -21.25 -7.97 -21.41
N GLU A 163 -20.31 -7.62 -22.29
CA GLU A 163 -19.17 -6.76 -21.94
C GLU A 163 -19.70 -5.50 -21.26
N SER A 164 -19.34 -5.29 -19.99
CA SER A 164 -19.67 -4.06 -19.30
C SER A 164 -18.46 -3.16 -19.38
N LYS A 165 -18.49 -2.23 -20.33
CA LYS A 165 -17.44 -1.20 -20.42
C LYS A 165 -17.48 -0.19 -19.26
N THR A 166 -18.14 -0.53 -18.15
CA THR A 166 -18.17 0.26 -16.92
C THR A 166 -16.77 0.24 -16.29
N PRO A 167 -16.19 1.40 -15.99
CA PRO A 167 -14.86 1.46 -15.41
C PRO A 167 -14.88 1.00 -13.95
N VAL A 168 -13.79 0.37 -13.51
CA VAL A 168 -13.51 0.09 -12.10
C VAL A 168 -12.19 0.74 -11.74
N LEU A 169 -12.20 1.66 -10.78
CA LEU A 169 -10.97 2.22 -10.21
C LEU A 169 -10.59 1.45 -8.94
N ILE A 170 -9.36 0.95 -8.91
CA ILE A 170 -8.70 0.39 -7.73
C ILE A 170 -7.59 1.36 -7.33
N PRO A 171 -7.81 2.31 -6.40
CA PRO A 171 -6.75 3.19 -5.94
C PRO A 171 -5.68 2.40 -5.15
N SER A 172 -4.48 2.97 -5.07
CA SER A 172 -3.40 2.34 -4.31
C SER A 172 -3.69 2.29 -2.80
N PHE A 173 -2.85 1.56 -2.08
CA PHE A 173 -2.88 1.41 -0.62
C PHE A 173 -1.59 1.93 0.01
N LEU A 174 -1.48 1.93 1.35
CA LEU A 174 -0.30 2.44 2.05
C LEU A 174 0.95 1.68 1.61
N LEU A 175 1.98 2.42 1.15
CA LEU A 175 3.21 1.89 0.56
C LEU A 175 2.99 0.98 -0.66
N GLY A 176 1.75 0.83 -1.14
CA GLY A 176 1.43 0.01 -2.29
C GLY A 176 1.66 0.75 -3.59
N SER A 177 1.72 -0.02 -4.68
CA SER A 177 1.70 0.49 -6.04
C SER A 177 0.74 -0.34 -6.90
N SER A 178 0.26 0.23 -8.00
CA SER A 178 -0.62 -0.46 -8.96
C SER A 178 -0.04 -1.79 -9.45
N GLY A 179 1.29 -1.89 -9.56
CA GLY A 179 1.97 -3.10 -10.00
C GLY A 179 1.75 -4.31 -9.09
N PHE A 180 1.44 -4.08 -7.80
CA PHE A 180 1.16 -5.17 -6.85
C PHE A 180 -0.04 -6.03 -7.30
N TRP A 181 -1.10 -5.39 -7.81
CA TRP A 181 -2.31 -6.05 -8.32
C TRP A 181 -2.05 -6.93 -9.55
N LEU A 182 -0.94 -6.69 -10.26
CA LEU A 182 -0.59 -7.39 -11.50
C LEU A 182 0.18 -8.70 -11.26
N THR A 183 0.65 -8.94 -10.03
CA THR A 183 1.57 -10.05 -9.70
C THR A 183 0.88 -11.41 -9.57
N ALA A 184 -0.33 -11.46 -9.02
CA ALA A 184 -1.11 -12.69 -8.83
C ALA A 184 -1.67 -13.22 -10.15
N ALA A 185 -1.85 -14.54 -10.31
CA ALA A 185 -2.27 -15.19 -11.56
C ALA A 185 -3.62 -14.66 -12.08
N ARG A 186 -3.95 -14.90 -13.36
CA ARG A 186 -5.18 -14.40 -13.99
C ARG A 186 -6.45 -14.74 -13.18
N ASN A 187 -6.50 -15.95 -12.63
CA ASN A 187 -7.62 -16.45 -11.84
C ASN A 187 -7.50 -16.19 -10.32
N THR A 188 -6.45 -15.49 -9.88
CA THR A 188 -6.17 -15.20 -8.46
C THR A 188 -5.82 -13.73 -8.20
N SER A 189 -5.96 -12.87 -9.19
CA SER A 189 -5.88 -11.40 -9.06
C SER A 189 -7.27 -10.81 -9.20
N LEU A 190 -7.66 -9.96 -8.27
CA LEU A 190 -8.88 -9.18 -8.38
C LEU A 190 -8.94 -8.39 -9.70
N ALA A 191 -7.84 -7.77 -10.10
CA ALA A 191 -7.78 -6.95 -11.30
C ALA A 191 -8.06 -7.76 -12.56
N TYR A 192 -7.46 -8.95 -12.69
CA TYR A 192 -7.70 -9.84 -13.83
C TYR A 192 -9.08 -10.50 -13.79
N ILE A 193 -9.58 -10.87 -12.61
CA ILE A 193 -10.94 -11.44 -12.45
C ILE A 193 -12.00 -10.41 -12.84
N LEU A 194 -11.82 -9.13 -12.50
CA LEU A 194 -12.73 -8.07 -12.93
C LEU A 194 -12.67 -7.84 -14.44
N GLN A 195 -11.46 -7.86 -15.02
CA GLN A 195 -11.26 -7.74 -16.47
C GLN A 195 -11.92 -8.89 -17.25
N ASP A 196 -11.73 -10.14 -16.81
CA ASP A 196 -12.41 -11.32 -17.37
C ASP A 196 -13.92 -11.29 -17.12
N GLY A 197 -14.30 -10.74 -15.97
CA GLY A 197 -15.67 -10.40 -15.65
C GLY A 197 -16.26 -9.34 -16.55
N GLY A 198 -15.49 -8.76 -17.48
CA GLY A 198 -15.92 -7.88 -18.55
C GLY A 198 -15.97 -6.41 -18.17
N PHE A 199 -15.37 -6.00 -17.05
CA PHE A 199 -15.21 -4.60 -16.61
C PHE A 199 -13.99 -3.92 -17.29
N ASP A 200 -13.98 -2.59 -17.32
CA ASP A 200 -12.82 -1.79 -17.74
C ASP A 200 -11.96 -1.42 -16.50
N VAL A 201 -10.84 -2.12 -16.27
CA VAL A 201 -10.10 -2.05 -15.00
C VAL A 201 -8.97 -1.02 -15.02
N TRP A 202 -9.01 -0.10 -14.06
CA TRP A 202 -8.04 0.97 -13.85
C TRP A 202 -7.39 0.86 -12.46
N LEU A 203 -6.06 0.85 -12.41
CA LEU A 203 -5.24 0.70 -11.22
C LEU A 203 -4.54 2.02 -10.92
N GLY A 204 -4.98 2.67 -9.85
CA GLY A 204 -4.52 3.98 -9.45
C GLY A 204 -3.24 3.98 -8.62
N ASN A 205 -2.58 5.14 -8.59
CA ASN A 205 -1.45 5.42 -7.70
C ASN A 205 -1.67 6.72 -6.94
N TYR A 206 -0.91 6.90 -5.87
CA TYR A 206 -0.94 8.12 -5.06
C TYR A 206 0.36 8.90 -5.19
N ARG A 207 0.26 10.21 -4.95
CA ARG A 207 1.43 11.09 -4.85
C ARG A 207 2.46 10.53 -3.86
N GLY A 208 3.73 10.69 -4.19
CA GLY A 208 4.86 10.17 -3.43
C GLY A 208 5.06 8.65 -3.47
N ASN A 209 4.29 7.91 -4.28
CA ASN A 209 4.72 6.59 -4.71
C ASN A 209 5.91 6.75 -5.67
N SER A 210 7.12 6.37 -5.26
CA SER A 210 8.36 6.58 -6.02
C SER A 210 8.46 5.77 -7.32
N LEU A 211 7.61 4.76 -7.52
CA LEU A 211 7.54 3.99 -8.77
C LEU A 211 6.71 4.71 -9.83
N TYR A 212 5.59 5.32 -9.44
CA TYR A 212 4.55 5.79 -10.35
C TYR A 212 4.05 7.20 -10.05
N ALA A 213 4.79 7.97 -9.27
CA ALA A 213 4.51 9.38 -9.02
C ALA A 213 5.80 10.18 -9.14
N HIS A 214 5.68 11.36 -9.74
CA HIS A 214 6.75 12.33 -9.79
C HIS A 214 6.21 13.72 -9.45
N HIS A 215 7.09 14.53 -8.88
CA HIS A 215 6.82 15.93 -8.60
C HIS A 215 7.64 16.81 -9.54
N GLU A 216 7.04 17.86 -10.09
CA GLU A 216 7.69 18.76 -11.06
C GLU A 216 8.93 19.46 -10.50
N GLN A 217 8.95 19.71 -9.19
CA GLN A 217 10.11 20.27 -8.49
C GLN A 217 10.93 19.16 -7.85
N THR A 218 12.21 19.08 -8.19
CA THR A 218 13.19 18.14 -7.64
C THR A 218 14.17 18.78 -6.66
N ASP A 219 14.24 20.12 -6.63
CA ASP A 219 15.12 20.90 -5.73
C ASP A 219 14.30 21.90 -4.92
N PHE A 220 14.29 21.75 -3.60
CA PHE A 220 13.42 22.53 -2.71
C PHE A 220 14.22 23.62 -2.00
N SER A 221 13.86 24.87 -2.24
CA SER A 221 14.36 25.97 -1.40
C SER A 221 13.97 25.70 0.06
N LYS A 222 14.85 26.02 1.01
CA LYS A 222 14.62 25.81 2.45
C LYS A 222 13.34 26.49 2.99
N ASP A 223 12.81 27.47 2.25
CA ASP A 223 11.68 28.31 2.64
C ASP A 223 10.33 27.91 1.99
N ALA A 224 10.31 26.93 1.06
CA ALA A 224 9.08 26.45 0.43
C ALA A 224 8.39 25.34 1.26
N GLU A 225 7.06 25.26 1.22
CA GLU A 225 6.30 24.13 1.80
C GLU A 225 6.72 22.85 1.06
N SER A 226 7.29 21.87 1.78
CA SER A 226 7.78 20.61 1.21
C SER A 226 6.67 19.93 0.40
N PRO A 227 6.92 19.43 -0.83
CA PRO A 227 5.88 18.71 -1.56
C PRO A 227 5.50 17.39 -0.90
N TRP A 228 6.33 16.89 0.03
CA TRP A 228 6.05 15.75 0.88
C TRP A 228 5.12 16.10 2.05
N ALA A 229 4.66 17.33 2.18
CA ALA A 229 3.70 17.77 3.20
C ALA A 229 2.25 17.37 2.85
N PHE A 230 2.05 16.15 2.37
CA PHE A 230 0.74 15.56 2.07
C PHE A 230 0.41 14.40 3.02
N THR A 231 -0.88 14.08 3.10
CA THR A 231 -1.45 13.06 3.98
C THR A 231 -2.49 12.22 3.24
N VAL A 232 -3.13 11.28 3.95
CA VAL A 232 -4.29 10.53 3.42
C VAL A 232 -5.44 11.46 3.02
N ASN A 233 -5.59 12.64 3.63
CA ASN A 233 -6.61 13.59 3.22
C ASN A 233 -6.33 14.19 1.84
N ASP A 234 -5.06 14.37 1.44
CA ASP A 234 -4.72 14.83 0.10
C ASP A 234 -5.04 13.77 -0.96
N HIS A 235 -4.84 12.48 -0.63
CA HIS A 235 -5.29 11.38 -1.48
C HIS A 235 -6.81 11.42 -1.70
N ALA A 236 -7.57 11.72 -0.63
CA ALA A 236 -9.03 11.82 -0.67
C ALA A 236 -9.56 13.07 -1.39
N LEU A 237 -8.89 14.22 -1.22
CA LEU A 237 -9.32 15.51 -1.78
C LEU A 237 -8.91 15.69 -3.25
N TYR A 238 -7.76 15.14 -3.63
CA TYR A 238 -7.13 15.43 -4.91
C TYR A 238 -6.86 14.17 -5.74
N ASP A 239 -6.13 13.18 -5.22
CA ASP A 239 -5.63 12.07 -6.05
C ASP A 239 -6.75 11.15 -6.55
N THR A 240 -7.58 10.62 -5.64
CA THR A 240 -8.69 9.75 -6.02
C THR A 240 -9.70 10.49 -6.90
N PRO A 241 -10.12 11.73 -6.55
CA PRO A 241 -10.95 12.56 -7.42
C PRO A 241 -10.41 12.81 -8.82
N ALA A 242 -9.13 13.17 -8.96
CA ALA A 242 -8.51 13.44 -10.26
C ALA A 242 -8.49 12.19 -11.15
N GLN A 243 -8.21 11.03 -10.56
CA GLN A 243 -8.24 9.75 -11.26
C GLN A 243 -9.67 9.37 -11.70
N ILE A 244 -10.68 9.56 -10.83
CA ILE A 244 -12.09 9.36 -11.21
C ILE A 244 -12.46 10.26 -12.39
N ASP A 245 -12.17 11.55 -12.30
CA ASP A 245 -12.55 12.51 -13.34
C ASP A 245 -11.86 12.21 -14.68
N TYR A 246 -10.57 11.84 -14.62
CA TYR A 246 -9.82 11.42 -15.80
C TYR A 246 -10.44 10.18 -16.45
N ILE A 247 -10.71 9.13 -15.67
CA ILE A 247 -11.26 7.87 -16.17
C ILE A 247 -12.63 8.09 -16.82
N LEU A 248 -13.53 8.82 -16.16
CA LEU A 248 -14.85 9.12 -16.71
C LEU A 248 -14.74 9.93 -18.01
N SER A 249 -13.77 10.84 -18.11
CA SER A 249 -13.54 11.61 -19.34
C SER A 249 -13.02 10.76 -20.50
N VAL A 250 -12.08 9.84 -20.24
CA VAL A 250 -11.46 9.00 -21.27
C VAL A 250 -12.43 7.91 -21.74
N THR A 251 -13.19 7.33 -20.81
CA THR A 251 -14.13 6.24 -21.10
C THR A 251 -15.49 6.73 -21.59
N ASN A 252 -15.78 8.03 -21.42
CA ASN A 252 -17.08 8.65 -21.67
C ASN A 252 -18.22 7.97 -20.90
N GLN A 253 -17.91 7.46 -19.71
CA GLN A 253 -18.87 6.82 -18.81
C GLN A 253 -19.33 7.83 -17.75
N PRO A 254 -20.61 7.80 -17.35
CA PRO A 254 -21.14 8.77 -16.39
C PRO A 254 -20.71 8.46 -14.95
N LYS A 255 -20.45 7.19 -14.64
CA LYS A 255 -20.04 6.69 -13.32
C LYS A 255 -19.09 5.50 -13.47
N LEU A 256 -18.39 5.17 -12.39
CA LEU A 256 -17.52 3.99 -12.27
C LEU A 256 -17.77 3.23 -10.97
N HIS A 257 -17.27 2.01 -10.85
CA HIS A 257 -17.16 1.31 -9.56
C HIS A 257 -15.83 1.64 -8.88
N LEU A 258 -15.84 1.69 -7.56
CA LEU A 258 -14.65 1.95 -6.76
C LEU A 258 -14.34 0.74 -5.87
N VAL A 259 -13.09 0.29 -5.86
CA VAL A 259 -12.66 -0.84 -5.03
C VAL A 259 -11.41 -0.42 -4.26
N GLY A 260 -11.59 -0.03 -3.00
CA GLY A 260 -10.48 0.38 -2.14
C GLY A 260 -9.91 -0.80 -1.35
N MET A 261 -8.60 -0.78 -1.11
CA MET A 261 -7.97 -1.65 -0.11
C MET A 261 -7.24 -0.80 0.92
N SER A 262 -7.38 -1.09 2.22
CA SER A 262 -6.59 -0.41 3.26
C SER A 262 -6.70 1.11 3.17
N GLN A 263 -5.59 1.83 3.04
CA GLN A 263 -5.58 3.28 2.76
C GLN A 263 -6.47 3.69 1.59
N GLY A 264 -6.57 2.88 0.53
CA GLY A 264 -7.45 3.11 -0.62
C GLY A 264 -8.93 3.16 -0.20
N SER A 265 -9.34 2.30 0.74
CA SER A 265 -10.69 2.35 1.33
C SER A 265 -10.88 3.59 2.19
N ILE A 266 -9.92 3.88 3.09
CA ILE A 266 -9.99 5.03 4.00
C ILE A 266 -10.12 6.32 3.18
N SER A 267 -9.20 6.57 2.25
CA SER A 267 -9.22 7.75 1.38
C SER A 267 -10.49 7.86 0.53
N SER A 268 -11.05 6.74 0.06
CA SER A 268 -12.34 6.73 -0.67
C SER A 268 -13.50 7.15 0.24
N ILE A 269 -13.57 6.63 1.46
CA ILE A 269 -14.59 7.03 2.44
C ILE A 269 -14.46 8.51 2.81
N GLN A 270 -13.22 8.97 3.04
CA GLN A 270 -12.93 10.38 3.29
C GLN A 270 -13.35 11.26 2.11
N MET A 271 -13.11 10.82 0.87
CA MET A 271 -13.52 11.53 -0.34
C MET A 271 -15.05 11.70 -0.37
N PHE A 272 -15.84 10.67 -0.07
CA PHE A 272 -17.30 10.81 -0.04
C PHE A 272 -17.77 11.82 1.00
N SER A 273 -17.07 11.95 2.14
CA SER A 273 -17.38 12.95 3.15
C SER A 273 -16.92 14.36 2.77
N LEU A 274 -15.69 14.50 2.26
CA LEU A 274 -15.06 15.80 1.99
C LEU A 274 -15.47 16.37 0.63
N ARG A 275 -15.88 15.51 -0.31
CA ARG A 275 -16.37 15.87 -1.65
C ARG A 275 -17.67 15.10 -1.98
N PRO A 276 -18.80 15.42 -1.32
CA PRO A 276 -20.05 14.67 -1.47
C PRO A 276 -20.58 14.57 -2.91
N SER A 277 -20.19 15.45 -3.82
CA SER A 277 -20.52 15.37 -5.25
C SER A 277 -19.96 14.12 -5.95
N TYR A 278 -18.94 13.46 -5.40
CA TYR A 278 -18.38 12.23 -5.98
C TYR A 278 -19.27 11.01 -5.76
N ASN A 279 -20.23 11.07 -4.85
CA ASN A 279 -21.28 10.05 -4.76
C ASN A 279 -22.04 9.92 -6.08
N ASP A 280 -22.18 11.01 -6.85
CA ASP A 280 -22.91 10.98 -8.12
C ASP A 280 -22.06 10.43 -9.28
N LYS A 281 -20.76 10.18 -9.04
CA LYS A 281 -19.79 9.64 -10.00
C LYS A 281 -19.42 8.18 -9.74
N VAL A 282 -19.93 7.59 -8.65
CA VAL A 282 -19.61 6.22 -8.22
C VAL A 282 -20.89 5.38 -8.16
N ILE A 283 -20.86 4.18 -8.76
CA ILE A 283 -21.99 3.25 -8.81
C ILE A 283 -22.07 2.43 -7.51
N SER A 284 -20.93 1.88 -7.08
CA SER A 284 -20.79 1.16 -5.82
C SER A 284 -19.34 1.18 -5.34
N PHE A 285 -19.16 0.89 -4.05
CA PHE A 285 -17.87 0.91 -3.39
C PHE A 285 -17.60 -0.42 -2.65
N ALA A 286 -16.57 -1.15 -3.05
CA ALA A 286 -16.08 -2.30 -2.28
C ALA A 286 -14.91 -1.84 -1.39
N SER A 287 -15.08 -1.93 -0.08
CA SER A 287 -14.07 -1.57 0.92
C SER A 287 -13.38 -2.81 1.44
N LEU A 288 -12.17 -3.10 0.94
CA LEU A 288 -11.35 -4.22 1.37
C LEU A 288 -10.44 -3.78 2.51
N ALA A 289 -10.53 -4.43 3.68
CA ALA A 289 -9.71 -4.12 4.87
C ALA A 289 -9.61 -2.62 5.17
N GLY A 290 -10.75 -1.90 5.20
CA GLY A 290 -10.74 -0.45 5.24
C GLY A 290 -10.45 0.14 6.62
N ALA A 291 -10.97 -0.48 7.68
CA ALA A 291 -10.92 -0.04 9.08
C ALA A 291 -11.44 1.39 9.34
N ARG A 292 -12.02 1.60 10.52
CA ARG A 292 -12.40 2.94 10.98
C ARG A 292 -11.22 3.68 11.61
N THR A 293 -10.56 3.06 12.58
CA THR A 293 -9.34 3.60 13.20
C THR A 293 -8.26 2.52 13.22
N LEU A 294 -7.13 2.79 13.89
CA LEU A 294 -6.10 1.78 14.17
C LEU A 294 -5.98 1.47 15.67
N ALA A 295 -6.92 1.93 16.50
CA ALA A 295 -6.81 1.85 17.96
C ALA A 295 -6.61 0.41 18.47
N SER A 296 -7.31 -0.56 17.86
CA SER A 296 -7.19 -1.98 18.20
C SER A 296 -6.08 -2.74 17.45
N ALA A 297 -5.26 -2.06 16.64
CA ALA A 297 -4.07 -2.63 15.99
C ALA A 297 -2.85 -2.60 16.92
N ASP A 298 -3.01 -3.10 18.15
CA ASP A 298 -1.98 -3.08 19.20
C ASP A 298 -0.99 -4.24 19.09
N LYS A 299 -1.32 -5.28 18.30
CA LYS A 299 -0.49 -6.46 18.06
C LYS A 299 0.76 -6.18 17.21
N ILE A 300 0.85 -5.01 16.58
CA ILE A 300 2.00 -4.57 15.76
C ILE A 300 2.83 -3.49 16.46
N GLN A 301 3.21 -3.74 17.72
CA GLN A 301 3.89 -2.78 18.61
C GLN A 301 5.17 -2.18 18.00
N PHE A 302 5.96 -2.97 17.27
CA PHE A 302 7.16 -2.49 16.59
C PHE A 302 6.85 -1.45 15.51
N ILE A 303 5.81 -1.69 14.70
CA ILE A 303 5.38 -0.74 13.66
C ILE A 303 4.85 0.53 14.32
N LYS A 304 4.06 0.38 15.39
CA LYS A 304 3.56 1.52 16.18
C LYS A 304 4.69 2.37 16.75
N TYR A 305 5.77 1.75 17.23
CA TYR A 305 6.98 2.44 17.69
C TYR A 305 7.67 3.23 16.57
N VAL A 306 7.90 2.61 15.41
CA VAL A 306 8.50 3.26 14.24
C VAL A 306 7.66 4.47 13.80
N VAL A 307 6.35 4.28 13.70
CA VAL A 307 5.40 5.34 13.34
C VAL A 307 5.40 6.47 14.38
N CYS A 308 5.52 6.17 15.68
CA CYS A 308 5.65 7.17 16.75
C CYS A 308 6.92 8.02 16.59
N LEU A 309 8.07 7.40 16.33
CA LEU A 309 9.33 8.12 16.11
C LEU A 309 9.24 9.08 14.93
N ILE A 310 8.72 8.59 13.81
CA ILE A 310 8.55 9.38 12.58
C ILE A 310 7.63 10.58 12.88
N SER A 311 6.50 10.32 13.52
CA SER A 311 5.49 11.33 13.83
C SER A 311 5.99 12.47 14.71
N ARG A 312 6.91 12.19 15.64
CA ARG A 312 7.42 13.16 16.60
C ARG A 312 8.67 13.90 16.14
N HIS A 313 9.47 13.30 15.27
CA HIS A 313 10.82 13.79 14.98
C HIS A 313 11.07 14.11 13.51
N MET A 314 10.19 13.69 12.59
CA MET A 314 10.42 13.89 11.16
C MET A 314 9.60 15.04 10.60
N LYS A 315 10.30 15.91 9.86
CA LYS A 315 9.71 16.86 8.91
C LYS A 315 9.12 16.10 7.71
N PRO A 316 8.18 16.70 6.96
CA PRO A 316 7.63 16.08 5.77
C PRO A 316 8.74 15.75 4.76
N SER A 317 8.96 14.46 4.57
CA SER A 317 9.94 13.83 3.69
C SER A 317 9.38 12.52 3.10
N GLU A 318 10.03 12.04 2.05
CA GLU A 318 9.85 10.69 1.51
C GLU A 318 10.18 9.61 2.54
N PHE A 319 9.39 8.55 2.58
CA PHE A 319 9.54 7.40 3.46
C PHE A 319 9.45 6.09 2.68
N LEU A 320 10.45 5.22 2.88
CA LEU A 320 10.61 3.93 2.19
C LEU A 320 10.40 4.01 0.67
N PRO A 321 11.11 4.90 -0.05
CA PRO A 321 11.07 4.90 -1.50
C PRO A 321 11.53 3.56 -2.04
N TRP A 322 10.90 3.09 -3.10
CA TRP A 322 11.39 1.94 -3.83
C TRP A 322 12.77 2.24 -4.42
N ASN A 323 13.71 1.31 -4.25
CA ASN A 323 15.01 1.31 -4.90
C ASN A 323 15.47 -0.14 -5.15
N GLU A 324 16.43 -0.33 -6.07
CA GLU A 324 17.02 -1.65 -6.38
C GLU A 324 17.53 -2.36 -5.13
N ASN A 325 17.96 -1.53 -4.19
CA ASN A 325 18.32 -1.88 -2.85
C ASN A 325 17.23 -2.72 -2.15
N ILE A 326 16.00 -2.24 -2.00
CA ILE A 326 14.93 -2.99 -1.34
C ILE A 326 14.64 -4.34 -2.03
N ALA A 327 14.76 -4.43 -3.36
CA ALA A 327 14.58 -5.69 -4.09
C ALA A 327 15.61 -6.76 -3.71
N SER A 328 16.84 -6.35 -3.43
CA SER A 328 17.91 -7.28 -3.00
C SER A 328 17.70 -7.87 -1.60
N LEU A 329 16.88 -7.24 -0.74
CA LEU A 329 16.58 -7.75 0.62
C LEU A 329 15.84 -9.10 0.60
N VAL A 330 15.23 -9.45 -0.53
CA VAL A 330 14.45 -10.68 -0.69
C VAL A 330 15.08 -11.61 -1.73
N GLN A 331 15.88 -11.07 -2.65
CA GLN A 331 16.61 -11.87 -3.65
C GLN A 331 17.90 -12.44 -3.04
N GLY A 332 17.94 -13.77 -2.84
CA GLY A 332 19.09 -14.45 -2.26
C GLY A 332 19.23 -14.30 -0.74
N ALA A 333 18.18 -13.79 -0.08
CA ALA A 333 18.17 -13.60 1.36
C ALA A 333 18.21 -14.93 2.13
N GLU A 334 18.95 -14.96 3.24
CA GLU A 334 18.84 -16.04 4.23
C GLU A 334 17.40 -16.17 4.73
N LYS A 335 17.01 -17.39 5.08
CA LYS A 335 15.63 -17.74 5.49
C LYS A 335 15.11 -16.80 6.58
N GLU A 336 15.96 -16.37 7.49
CA GLU A 336 15.64 -15.50 8.62
C GLU A 336 15.28 -14.08 8.18
N SER A 337 15.97 -13.53 7.17
CA SER A 337 15.66 -12.21 6.60
C SER A 337 14.36 -12.25 5.80
N PHE A 338 14.16 -13.34 5.06
CA PHE A 338 12.91 -13.62 4.36
C PHE A 338 11.73 -13.72 5.34
N ASP A 339 11.89 -14.50 6.42
CA ASP A 339 10.87 -14.68 7.46
C ASP A 339 10.54 -13.36 8.16
N LEU A 340 11.54 -12.52 8.45
CA LEU A 340 11.36 -11.19 9.03
C LEU A 340 10.58 -10.25 8.09
N PHE A 341 10.94 -10.20 6.81
CA PHE A 341 10.23 -9.35 5.84
C PHE A 341 8.78 -9.82 5.69
N ARG A 342 8.56 -11.13 5.55
CA ARG A 342 7.24 -11.77 5.53
C ARG A 342 6.40 -11.40 6.75
N ASP A 343 6.98 -11.42 7.95
CA ASP A 343 6.32 -11.04 9.19
C ASP A 343 6.00 -9.54 9.23
N LEU A 344 6.93 -8.69 8.76
CA LEU A 344 6.76 -7.24 8.74
C LEU A 344 5.64 -6.80 7.79
N ILE A 345 5.44 -7.48 6.67
CA ILE A 345 4.29 -7.24 5.79
C ILE A 345 3.05 -8.01 6.25
N GLY A 346 3.19 -8.93 7.22
CA GLY A 346 2.08 -9.71 7.77
C GLY A 346 1.53 -10.76 6.80
N MET A 347 2.36 -11.32 5.92
CA MET A 347 1.92 -12.33 4.95
C MET A 347 1.97 -13.76 5.52
N THR A 348 0.91 -14.52 5.25
CA THR A 348 0.83 -15.94 5.58
C THR A 348 1.03 -16.81 4.34
N SER A 349 1.61 -17.98 4.55
CA SER A 349 1.74 -19.00 3.50
C SER A 349 0.42 -19.71 3.21
N GLU A 350 -0.61 -19.54 4.03
CA GLU A 350 -1.86 -20.29 3.92
C GLU A 350 -2.62 -19.91 2.64
N TYR A 351 -2.66 -18.62 2.31
CA TYR A 351 -3.38 -18.06 1.17
C TYR A 351 -2.48 -17.49 0.07
N THR A 352 -1.17 -17.41 0.32
CA THR A 352 -0.22 -16.74 -0.59
C THR A 352 0.93 -17.66 -0.96
N ASP A 353 1.34 -17.64 -2.23
CA ASP A 353 2.54 -18.34 -2.68
C ASP A 353 3.78 -17.48 -2.36
N LEU A 354 4.40 -17.74 -1.21
CA LEU A 354 5.56 -16.97 -0.75
C LEU A 354 6.77 -17.03 -1.70
N LYS A 355 6.79 -17.96 -2.67
CA LYS A 355 7.82 -17.95 -3.73
C LYS A 355 7.76 -16.70 -4.61
N LYS A 356 6.62 -16.00 -4.62
CA LYS A 356 6.41 -14.73 -5.35
C LYS A 356 6.83 -13.50 -4.57
N LEU A 357 7.32 -13.63 -3.34
CA LEU A 357 7.78 -12.49 -2.53
C LEU A 357 8.83 -11.61 -3.27
N PRO A 358 9.83 -12.16 -3.99
CA PRO A 358 10.75 -11.34 -4.78
C PRO A 358 10.06 -10.50 -5.86
N LEU A 359 8.96 -11.00 -6.43
CA LEU A 359 8.14 -10.26 -7.40
C LEU A 359 7.32 -9.16 -6.70
N TRP A 360 6.78 -9.41 -5.51
CA TRP A 360 6.02 -8.40 -4.77
C TRP A 360 6.87 -7.22 -4.30
N VAL A 361 8.12 -7.48 -3.92
CA VAL A 361 9.06 -6.44 -3.44
C VAL A 361 9.43 -5.43 -4.54
N LYS A 362 9.22 -5.79 -5.82
CA LYS A 362 9.31 -4.85 -6.93
C LYS A 362 8.22 -3.76 -6.90
N TYR A 363 7.15 -3.98 -6.15
CA TYR A 363 5.96 -3.12 -6.12
C TYR A 363 5.52 -2.68 -4.72
N LEU A 364 6.20 -3.17 -3.67
CA LEU A 364 5.91 -2.91 -2.25
C LEU A 364 7.21 -3.04 -1.42
N PRO A 365 7.66 -2.00 -0.68
CA PRO A 365 7.11 -0.65 -0.60
C PRO A 365 7.38 0.16 -1.87
N GLY A 366 6.37 0.95 -2.28
CA GLY A 366 6.43 1.91 -3.36
C GLY A 366 6.67 3.35 -2.89
N GLY A 367 6.93 3.60 -1.61
CA GLY A 367 7.14 4.95 -1.07
C GLY A 367 5.87 5.69 -0.63
N THR A 368 6.02 6.59 0.34
CA THR A 368 4.98 7.53 0.78
C THR A 368 5.58 8.73 1.53
N SER A 369 4.77 9.64 2.05
CA SER A 369 5.22 10.69 2.96
C SER A 369 5.23 10.25 4.42
N THR A 370 6.25 10.66 5.16
CA THR A 370 6.27 10.68 6.64
C THR A 370 5.01 11.29 7.28
N TRP A 371 4.33 12.25 6.64
CA TRP A 371 3.09 12.85 7.13
C TRP A 371 1.88 11.92 6.98
N VAL A 372 1.89 11.00 6.01
CA VAL A 372 0.91 9.90 5.95
C VAL A 372 1.06 9.00 7.19
N LEU A 373 2.28 8.69 7.61
CA LEU A 373 2.50 7.92 8.83
C LEU A 373 2.10 8.69 10.09
N ARG A 374 2.37 10.00 10.12
CA ARG A 374 1.89 10.87 11.21
C ARG A 374 0.37 10.87 11.30
N TYR A 375 -0.33 10.86 10.17
CA TYR A 375 -1.78 10.72 10.14
C TYR A 375 -2.23 9.38 10.74
N TYR A 376 -1.56 8.27 10.43
CA TYR A 376 -1.86 6.97 11.03
C TYR A 376 -1.54 6.88 12.52
N TYR A 377 -0.47 7.53 12.99
CA TYR A 377 -0.21 7.64 14.42
C TYR A 377 -1.36 8.31 15.17
N ASP A 378 -1.92 9.37 14.57
CA ASP A 378 -3.10 10.03 15.08
C ASP A 378 -4.35 9.13 15.09
N LEU A 379 -4.46 8.14 14.19
CA LEU A 379 -5.50 7.09 14.21
C LEU A 379 -5.28 6.00 15.27
N TRP A 380 -4.05 5.83 15.75
CA TRP A 380 -3.74 4.91 16.86
C TRP A 380 -4.06 5.50 18.22
N ASP A 381 -3.96 6.82 18.37
CA ASP A 381 -4.24 7.52 19.61
C ASP A 381 -5.75 7.63 19.82
N SER A 382 -6.30 6.72 20.61
CA SER A 382 -7.74 6.67 20.90
C SER A 382 -8.25 7.98 21.50
N ASN A 383 -7.45 8.72 22.27
CA ASN A 383 -7.85 10.02 22.83
C ASN A 383 -8.08 11.07 21.75
N LYS A 384 -7.31 11.00 20.65
CA LYS A 384 -7.49 11.85 19.46
C LYS A 384 -8.65 11.40 18.57
N MET A 385 -9.20 10.22 18.82
CA MET A 385 -10.36 9.65 18.14
C MET A 385 -11.64 9.71 18.99
N ILE A 386 -11.60 10.37 20.16
CA ILE A 386 -12.80 10.73 20.92
C ILE A 386 -13.41 11.98 20.30
N ALA A 387 -14.49 11.79 19.56
CA ALA A 387 -15.36 12.86 19.12
C ALA A 387 -16.02 13.56 20.33
N ASN A 388 -16.14 14.89 20.28
CA ASN A 388 -16.87 15.67 21.29
C ASN A 388 -18.38 15.39 21.24
N SER A 389 -18.88 14.83 20.14
CA SER A 389 -20.26 14.39 19.99
C SER A 389 -20.33 12.88 20.22
N SER A 390 -21.33 12.42 20.97
CA SER A 390 -21.63 10.99 21.17
C SER A 390 -22.20 10.30 19.90
N SER A 391 -21.95 10.88 18.72
CA SER A 391 -22.52 10.39 17.46
C SER A 391 -21.59 9.35 16.82
N GLU A 392 -22.08 8.11 16.69
CA GLU A 392 -21.41 7.03 15.97
C GLU A 392 -21.10 7.35 14.49
N THR A 393 -21.58 8.49 13.98
CA THR A 393 -21.47 8.97 12.59
C THR A 393 -20.14 9.64 12.24
N GLU A 394 -19.34 10.06 13.22
CA GLU A 394 -18.05 10.74 12.98
C GLU A 394 -16.95 9.71 12.67
N PHE A 395 -16.71 9.41 11.38
CA PHE A 395 -15.88 8.30 10.90
C PHE A 395 -14.42 8.40 11.38
N VAL A 396 -13.72 9.41 10.88
CA VAL A 396 -12.34 9.78 11.23
C VAL A 396 -12.21 11.30 11.15
N ARG A 397 -11.28 11.88 11.89
CA ARG A 397 -10.96 13.30 11.77
C ARG A 397 -9.90 13.54 10.70
N SER A 398 -9.91 14.72 10.11
CA SER A 398 -8.82 15.18 9.24
C SER A 398 -7.51 15.29 10.02
N PHE A 399 -6.40 15.30 9.28
CA PHE A 399 -5.09 15.62 9.82
C PHE A 399 -5.09 17.03 10.42
N ASP A 400 -4.33 17.20 11.50
CA ASP A 400 -4.14 18.50 12.14
C ASP A 400 -2.89 19.20 11.59
N TYR A 401 -3.13 20.17 10.70
CA TYR A 401 -2.11 21.04 10.12
C TYR A 401 -1.80 22.27 10.99
N GLY A 402 -2.38 22.35 12.20
CA GLY A 402 -2.41 23.54 13.05
C GLY A 402 -3.38 24.61 12.54
N PRO A 403 -3.67 25.66 13.33
CA PRO A 403 -4.76 26.60 13.06
C PRO A 403 -4.75 27.21 11.65
N ARG A 404 -3.59 27.71 11.21
CA ARG A 404 -3.43 28.29 9.87
C ARG A 404 -3.53 27.25 8.76
N GLY A 405 -2.96 26.06 8.97
CA GLY A 405 -2.97 24.99 7.98
C GLY A 405 -4.36 24.40 7.79
N ASN A 406 -5.11 24.23 8.88
CA ASN A 406 -6.49 23.80 8.87
C ASN A 406 -7.38 24.85 8.20
N LEU A 407 -7.19 26.14 8.50
CA LEU A 407 -7.98 27.21 7.88
C LEU A 407 -7.81 27.23 6.35
N ARG A 408 -6.58 27.01 5.86
CA ARG A 408 -6.30 26.92 4.42
C ARG A 408 -6.95 25.71 3.74
N ARG A 409 -7.06 24.58 4.42
CA ARG A 409 -7.49 23.29 3.82
C ARG A 409 -8.97 22.97 4.04
N PHE A 410 -9.50 23.34 5.21
CA PHE A 410 -10.84 22.95 5.67
C PHE A 410 -11.71 24.14 6.07
N ASN A 411 -11.20 25.37 5.98
CA ASN A 411 -11.90 26.59 6.40
C ASN A 411 -12.29 26.61 7.90
N THR A 412 -11.54 25.87 8.73
CA THR A 412 -11.69 25.78 10.19
C THR A 412 -10.31 25.83 10.86
N GLU A 413 -10.20 26.34 12.08
CA GLU A 413 -8.91 26.33 12.81
C GLU A 413 -8.58 24.96 13.41
N SER A 414 -9.58 24.10 13.60
CA SER A 414 -9.42 22.74 14.12
C SER A 414 -9.65 21.69 13.03
N PRO A 415 -9.15 20.46 13.20
CA PRO A 415 -9.46 19.33 12.33
C PRO A 415 -10.98 19.12 12.20
N VAL A 416 -11.41 18.69 11.02
CA VAL A 416 -12.82 18.41 10.72
C VAL A 416 -13.11 16.93 10.91
N TRP A 417 -14.23 16.63 11.57
CA TRP A 417 -14.76 15.27 11.64
C TRP A 417 -15.50 14.93 10.36
N MET A 418 -15.11 13.84 9.71
CA MET A 418 -15.76 13.37 8.50
C MET A 418 -17.03 12.62 8.86
N ASP A 419 -18.14 13.05 8.28
CA ASP A 419 -19.46 12.50 8.51
C ASP A 419 -19.72 11.35 7.54
N ILE A 420 -19.77 10.14 8.07
CA ILE A 420 -19.98 8.93 7.27
C ILE A 420 -21.32 8.93 6.54
N ARG A 421 -22.32 9.70 7.02
CA ARG A 421 -23.65 9.81 6.39
C ARG A 421 -23.60 10.46 5.00
N ASN A 422 -22.51 11.16 4.69
CA ASN A 422 -22.29 11.73 3.36
C ASN A 422 -21.92 10.66 2.32
N LEU A 423 -21.57 9.45 2.75
CA LEU A 423 -21.43 8.30 1.87
C LEU A 423 -22.81 7.72 1.54
N ARG A 424 -23.23 7.86 0.29
CA ARG A 424 -24.56 7.44 -0.21
C ARG A 424 -24.51 6.25 -1.17
N VAL A 425 -23.31 5.82 -1.56
CA VAL A 425 -23.12 4.74 -2.53
C VAL A 425 -23.33 3.35 -1.89
N PRO A 426 -23.95 2.39 -2.61
CA PRO A 426 -23.96 0.99 -2.19
C PRO A 426 -22.55 0.52 -1.86
N THR A 427 -22.34 0.03 -0.64
CA THR A 427 -21.03 -0.30 -0.10
C THR A 427 -21.01 -1.72 0.41
N LYS A 428 -19.94 -2.47 0.10
CA LYS A 428 -19.68 -3.77 0.74
C LYS A 428 -18.32 -3.76 1.43
N VAL A 429 -18.30 -4.09 2.72
CA VAL A 429 -17.09 -4.09 3.55
C VAL A 429 -16.56 -5.52 3.72
N TYR A 430 -15.29 -5.74 3.41
CA TYR A 430 -14.63 -7.04 3.50
C TYR A 430 -13.51 -6.97 4.54
N PHE A 431 -13.49 -7.92 5.48
CA PHE A 431 -12.50 -7.93 6.57
C PHE A 431 -12.38 -9.33 7.17
N SER A 432 -11.29 -9.57 7.91
CA SER A 432 -10.97 -10.89 8.46
C SER A 432 -10.48 -10.84 9.91
N THR A 433 -10.54 -11.98 10.59
CA THR A 433 -9.95 -12.19 11.92
C THR A 433 -8.42 -12.06 11.90
N GLY A 434 -7.78 -12.51 10.82
CA GLY A 434 -6.32 -12.53 10.65
C GLY A 434 -5.66 -11.20 10.30
N ASP A 435 -6.42 -10.14 10.04
CA ASP A 435 -5.87 -8.82 9.71
C ASP A 435 -5.35 -8.10 10.97
N LEU A 436 -4.03 -7.92 11.06
CA LEU A 436 -3.38 -7.24 12.19
C LEU A 436 -3.29 -5.72 12.02
N TYR A 437 -3.51 -5.20 10.81
CA TYR A 437 -3.46 -3.77 10.51
C TYR A 437 -4.83 -3.14 10.60
N SER A 438 -5.76 -3.69 9.82
CA SER A 438 -7.15 -3.26 9.74
C SER A 438 -8.01 -4.30 10.44
N THR A 439 -7.93 -4.32 11.76
CA THR A 439 -8.50 -5.41 12.57
C THR A 439 -10.00 -5.58 12.35
N ALA A 440 -10.50 -6.79 12.61
CA ALA A 440 -11.93 -7.07 12.55
C ALA A 440 -12.74 -6.13 13.44
N GLU A 441 -12.22 -5.74 14.61
CA GLU A 441 -12.88 -4.81 15.51
C GLU A 441 -13.09 -3.43 14.85
N GLU A 442 -12.04 -2.90 14.21
CA GLU A 442 -12.09 -1.60 13.54
C GLU A 442 -12.97 -1.61 12.29
N ASN A 443 -13.02 -2.73 11.57
CA ASN A 443 -13.96 -2.90 10.47
C ASN A 443 -15.40 -3.07 10.95
N TRP A 444 -15.65 -3.75 12.08
CA TRP A 444 -16.99 -3.77 12.68
C TRP A 444 -17.46 -2.37 13.09
N LYS A 445 -16.56 -1.52 13.60
CA LYS A 445 -16.87 -0.10 13.88
C LYS A 445 -17.19 0.68 12.59
N LEU A 446 -16.54 0.36 11.47
CA LEU A 446 -16.86 0.92 10.15
C LEU A 446 -18.25 0.45 9.68
N VAL A 447 -18.52 -0.85 9.67
CA VAL A 447 -19.83 -1.40 9.24
C VAL A 447 -20.98 -0.77 10.00
N ARG A 448 -20.88 -0.65 11.33
CA ARG A 448 -21.92 -0.04 12.17
C ARG A 448 -22.13 1.45 11.92
N SER A 449 -21.14 2.13 11.37
CA SER A 449 -21.21 3.56 11.07
C SER A 449 -21.84 3.86 9.70
N LEU A 450 -21.72 2.93 8.76
CA LEU A 450 -22.25 3.10 7.41
C LEU A 450 -23.78 2.96 7.37
N PRO A 451 -24.48 3.58 6.41
CA PRO A 451 -25.93 3.46 6.28
C PRO A 451 -26.36 1.99 6.07
N ALA A 452 -27.15 1.45 7.00
CA ALA A 452 -27.50 0.03 7.02
C ALA A 452 -28.29 -0.45 5.78
N ASN A 453 -29.04 0.43 5.12
CA ASN A 453 -29.83 0.10 3.93
C ASN A 453 -28.99 -0.06 2.65
N THR A 454 -27.78 0.49 2.61
CA THR A 454 -26.88 0.42 1.46
C THR A 454 -25.56 -0.29 1.76
N THR A 455 -25.45 -0.93 2.93
CA THR A 455 -24.22 -1.56 3.40
C THR A 455 -24.37 -3.07 3.51
N GLU A 456 -23.54 -3.79 2.76
CA GLU A 456 -23.30 -5.22 2.92
C GLU A 456 -21.93 -5.45 3.58
N TYR A 457 -21.70 -6.65 4.12
CA TYR A 457 -20.38 -7.03 4.59
C TYR A 457 -20.08 -8.50 4.32
N LEU A 458 -18.80 -8.84 4.25
CA LEU A 458 -18.29 -10.19 4.23
C LEU A 458 -17.16 -10.28 5.27
N PHE A 459 -17.42 -11.04 6.33
CA PHE A 459 -16.46 -11.30 7.40
C PHE A 459 -15.87 -12.69 7.22
N ILE A 460 -14.54 -12.76 7.14
CA ILE A 460 -13.78 -14.00 7.05
C ILE A 460 -13.25 -14.34 8.43
N ASP A 461 -13.88 -15.31 9.09
CA ASP A 461 -13.43 -15.79 10.40
C ASP A 461 -12.27 -16.78 10.28
N ASP A 462 -11.14 -16.30 9.78
CA ASP A 462 -9.90 -17.05 9.69
C ASP A 462 -8.72 -16.18 10.11
N ILE A 463 -7.97 -16.65 11.10
CA ILE A 463 -6.76 -16.01 11.63
C ILE A 463 -5.61 -16.00 10.61
N ASN A 464 -5.64 -16.89 9.61
CA ASN A 464 -4.62 -16.96 8.57
C ASN A 464 -4.90 -16.04 7.39
N TYR A 465 -6.13 -15.50 7.27
CA TYR A 465 -6.49 -14.56 6.22
C TYR A 465 -5.98 -13.17 6.58
N SER A 466 -4.81 -12.83 6.05
CA SER A 466 -4.06 -11.62 6.40
C SER A 466 -4.48 -10.39 5.58
N HIS A 467 -3.93 -9.22 5.95
CA HIS A 467 -4.22 -7.94 5.31
C HIS A 467 -3.98 -7.95 3.78
N HIS A 468 -2.90 -8.57 3.31
CA HIS A 468 -2.60 -8.60 1.88
C HIS A 468 -3.43 -9.62 1.10
N ASN A 469 -4.12 -10.55 1.77
CA ASN A 469 -4.99 -11.51 1.09
C ASN A 469 -6.20 -10.86 0.41
N PHE A 470 -6.55 -9.64 0.82
CA PHE A 470 -7.53 -8.81 0.14
C PHE A 470 -7.07 -8.25 -1.22
N ALA A 471 -5.78 -8.31 -1.54
CA ALA A 471 -5.26 -7.96 -2.86
C ALA A 471 -4.76 -9.17 -3.65
N ILE A 472 -4.12 -10.13 -2.97
CA ILE A 472 -3.53 -11.32 -3.59
C ILE A 472 -3.90 -12.55 -2.78
N ASN A 473 -4.60 -13.48 -3.42
CA ASN A 473 -4.91 -14.77 -2.82
C ASN A 473 -4.69 -15.87 -3.86
N ASP A 474 -3.48 -16.44 -3.86
CA ASP A 474 -3.03 -17.42 -4.85
C ASP A 474 -3.73 -18.78 -4.72
N LYS A 475 -4.42 -19.03 -3.61
CA LYS A 475 -5.00 -20.33 -3.28
C LYS A 475 -6.52 -20.32 -3.18
N ASP A 476 -7.11 -19.18 -2.80
CA ASP A 476 -8.56 -19.00 -2.69
C ASP A 476 -9.02 -17.65 -3.25
N PRO A 477 -9.46 -17.59 -4.52
CA PRO A 477 -9.97 -16.36 -5.12
C PRO A 477 -11.45 -16.06 -4.79
N SER A 478 -12.09 -16.81 -3.88
CA SER A 478 -13.54 -16.71 -3.61
C SER A 478 -14.00 -15.28 -3.28
N LEU A 479 -13.23 -14.54 -2.48
CA LEU A 479 -13.51 -13.13 -2.17
C LEU A 479 -13.55 -12.26 -3.43
N PHE A 480 -12.66 -12.48 -4.40
CA PHE A 480 -12.62 -11.66 -5.62
C PHE A 480 -13.83 -11.91 -6.53
N TYR A 481 -14.33 -13.15 -6.57
CA TYR A 481 -15.60 -13.45 -7.24
C TYR A 481 -16.81 -12.86 -6.52
N ASP A 482 -16.78 -12.77 -5.18
CA ASP A 482 -17.82 -12.05 -4.44
C ASP A 482 -17.78 -10.54 -4.73
N VAL A 483 -16.59 -9.92 -4.81
CA VAL A 483 -16.45 -8.52 -5.25
C VAL A 483 -17.04 -8.34 -6.65
N LEU A 484 -16.68 -9.20 -7.61
CA LEU A 484 -17.24 -9.19 -8.95
C LEU A 484 -18.78 -9.26 -8.93
N SER A 485 -19.34 -10.19 -8.15
CA SER A 485 -20.79 -10.36 -8.00
C SER A 485 -21.46 -9.12 -7.41
N PHE A 486 -20.85 -8.51 -6.40
CA PHE A 486 -21.33 -7.28 -5.77
C PHE A 486 -21.38 -6.11 -6.77
N LEU A 487 -20.31 -5.90 -7.56
CA LEU A 487 -20.30 -4.85 -8.58
C LEU A 487 -21.40 -5.08 -9.63
N ARG A 488 -21.56 -6.32 -10.11
CA ARG A 488 -22.62 -6.69 -11.07
C ARG A 488 -24.03 -6.49 -10.53
N LYS A 489 -24.25 -6.81 -9.25
CA LYS A 489 -25.53 -6.58 -8.58
C LYS A 489 -25.88 -5.08 -8.53
N ALA A 490 -24.88 -4.22 -8.34
CA ALA A 490 -25.07 -2.77 -8.33
C ALA A 490 -25.40 -2.20 -9.73
N GLU A 491 -24.81 -2.75 -10.80
CA GLU A 491 -25.20 -2.39 -12.18
C GLU A 491 -26.66 -2.77 -12.51
N ALA A 492 -27.13 -3.90 -11.97
CA ALA A 492 -28.51 -4.36 -12.18
C ALA A 492 -29.56 -3.54 -11.41
N ASN A 493 -29.15 -2.83 -10.35
CA ASN A 493 -30.02 -2.03 -9.50
C ASN A 493 -29.44 -0.61 -9.30
N PRO A 494 -29.37 0.20 -10.38
CA PRO A 494 -28.80 1.54 -10.29
C PRO A 494 -29.64 2.40 -9.33
N THR A 495 -28.94 3.02 -8.35
CA THR A 495 -29.52 3.91 -7.34
C THR A 495 -29.55 5.36 -7.79
#